data_AF-A0A0S8G7B6-F1
#
_entry.id   AF-A0A0S8G7B6-F1
#
_cell.length_a   1.000
_cell.length_b   1.000
_cell.length_c   1.000
_cell.angle_alpha   90.00
_cell.angle_beta   90.00
_cell.angle_gamma   90.00
#
_symmetry.space_group_name_H-M   'P 1'
#
loop_
_entity.id
_entity.type
_entity.pdbx_description
1 polymer ?
#
loop_
_entity_poly.entity_id
_entity_poly.type
_entity_poly.pdbx_seq_one_letter_code
_entity_poly.pdbx_strand_id
1 'polypeptide(L)'
;MRKSIFLAGLMAVMLASLAYATSAVKVAPVTEDRSAEPGQVTPADFCDPLMEAPTGDNHILGNEWKWGYHWVTGGNSGLDPNYIYQFDENCNLVGTYQQMAGSNGWGLRDLAETEEYIWGSFSTNIDAYDQFGNYVTSNPGPENPNRALAYDQVTGVWWTGDFYDPIYSFTTPPLVVLTTTPDAVYAKYGMAYDNNSPDGPWLWVFEQNLYNLRQFDPVALVYTGVSCTVNSGIPSSVAGGCCFDEATG
;
A
#
# COMPACT_ATOMS: atom_id res chain seq x y z
N MET A 1 -64.64 19.36 -56.24
CA MET A 1 -64.80 20.14 -54.98
C MET A 1 -63.59 19.84 -54.08
N ARG A 2 -62.78 20.87 -53.79
CA ARG A 2 -61.89 21.10 -52.61
C ARG A 2 -61.10 19.90 -52.03
N LYS A 3 -59.79 19.88 -51.75
CA LYS A 3 -58.57 20.75 -51.76
C LYS A 3 -57.41 19.70 -51.57
N SER A 4 -56.30 19.67 -52.33
CA SER A 4 -54.98 20.29 -52.01
C SER A 4 -54.49 19.92 -50.59
N ILE A 5 -53.31 19.34 -50.25
CA ILE A 5 -51.91 19.34 -50.74
C ILE A 5 -51.08 18.34 -49.88
N PHE A 6 -49.99 17.76 -50.45
CA PHE A 6 -48.69 17.25 -49.92
C PHE A 6 -48.47 17.11 -48.39
N LEU A 7 -47.67 16.18 -47.82
CA LEU A 7 -46.29 15.77 -48.11
C LEU A 7 -45.88 14.61 -47.16
N ALA A 8 -44.83 13.88 -47.55
CA ALA A 8 -44.09 12.78 -46.92
C ALA A 8 -44.09 12.59 -45.38
N GLY A 9 -43.99 11.32 -44.96
CA GLY A 9 -43.61 10.95 -43.59
C GLY A 9 -43.77 9.46 -43.29
N LEU A 10 -42.83 8.64 -43.75
CA LEU A 10 -42.70 7.24 -43.38
C LEU A 10 -42.24 7.14 -41.92
N MET A 11 -43.09 6.69 -40.99
CA MET A 11 -42.60 6.19 -39.69
C MET A 11 -43.65 5.32 -39.00
N ALA A 12 -43.45 4.01 -39.10
CA ALA A 12 -44.06 3.04 -38.22
C ALA A 12 -43.44 3.20 -36.82
N VAL A 13 -44.24 3.58 -35.83
CA VAL A 13 -43.82 3.63 -34.43
C VAL A 13 -43.78 2.19 -33.92
N MET A 14 -42.60 1.57 -33.90
CA MET A 14 -42.34 0.45 -33.00
C MET A 14 -42.31 0.99 -31.58
N LEU A 15 -43.19 0.49 -30.72
CA LEU A 15 -43.07 0.63 -29.27
C LEU A 15 -41.86 -0.21 -28.82
N ALA A 16 -40.70 0.43 -28.70
CA ALA A 16 -39.60 -0.09 -27.91
C ALA A 16 -39.93 0.15 -26.43
N SER A 17 -40.28 -0.90 -25.70
CA SER A 17 -40.30 -0.86 -24.24
C SER A 17 -38.86 -0.74 -23.73
N LEU A 18 -38.48 0.46 -23.30
CA LEU A 18 -37.27 0.66 -22.52
C LEU A 18 -37.50 0.03 -21.13
N ALA A 19 -36.90 -1.12 -20.87
CA ALA A 19 -36.73 -1.59 -19.50
C ALA A 19 -35.67 -0.70 -18.84
N TYR A 20 -36.10 0.27 -18.04
CA TYR A 20 -35.22 0.93 -17.08
C TYR A 20 -34.98 -0.08 -15.96
N ALA A 21 -33.77 -0.64 -15.89
CA ALA A 21 -33.32 -1.32 -14.70
C ALA A 21 -33.24 -0.27 -13.59
N THR A 22 -34.16 -0.34 -12.63
CA THR A 22 -33.95 0.31 -11.34
C THR A 22 -32.80 -0.43 -10.67
N SER A 23 -31.59 0.12 -10.73
CA SER A 23 -30.56 -0.27 -9.78
C SER A 23 -31.14 0.03 -8.39
N ALA A 24 -31.19 -1.01 -7.56
CA ALA A 24 -31.41 -0.82 -6.14
C ALA A 24 -30.45 0.27 -5.68
N VAL A 25 -30.97 1.25 -4.94
CA VAL A 25 -30.13 2.20 -4.21
C VAL A 25 -29.28 1.34 -3.27
N LYS A 26 -28.03 1.08 -3.69
CA LYS A 26 -26.98 0.64 -2.79
C LYS A 26 -26.82 1.80 -1.82
N VAL A 27 -27.37 1.64 -0.63
CA VAL A 27 -26.89 2.41 0.52
C VAL A 27 -25.42 2.07 0.61
N ALA A 28 -24.56 3.08 0.42
CA ALA A 28 -23.13 2.93 0.45
C ALA A 28 -22.72 2.27 1.77
N PRO A 29 -21.87 1.23 1.77
CA PRO A 29 -21.09 0.94 2.97
C PRO A 29 -20.26 2.19 3.28
N VAL A 30 -20.22 2.56 4.55
CA VAL A 30 -19.53 3.76 5.02
C VAL A 30 -18.04 3.58 4.74
N THR A 31 -17.50 4.46 3.92
CA THR A 31 -16.06 4.66 3.73
C THR A 31 -15.51 5.19 5.04
N GLU A 32 -14.53 4.50 5.61
CA GLU A 32 -13.52 5.20 6.39
C GLU A 32 -12.25 5.15 5.55
N ASP A 33 -11.74 6.34 5.28
CA ASP A 33 -10.38 6.61 4.85
C ASP A 33 -9.44 6.02 5.90
N ARG A 34 -8.57 5.10 5.52
CA ARG A 34 -7.84 4.28 6.49
C ARG A 34 -6.38 4.15 6.12
N SER A 35 -5.75 5.31 6.16
CA SER A 35 -4.39 5.50 6.61
C SER A 35 -4.33 5.66 8.13
N ALA A 36 -3.15 5.49 8.72
CA ALA A 36 -2.97 5.78 10.14
C ALA A 36 -3.21 7.26 10.41
N GLU A 37 -4.31 7.58 11.08
CA GLU A 37 -4.61 8.97 11.44
C GLU A 37 -3.69 9.47 12.58
N PRO A 38 -3.21 10.72 12.51
CA PRO A 38 -2.46 11.36 13.59
C PRO A 38 -3.12 11.14 14.96
N GLY A 39 -2.44 10.40 15.84
CA GLY A 39 -2.85 10.22 17.24
C GLY A 39 -3.95 9.17 17.51
N GLN A 40 -4.43 8.41 16.52
CA GLN A 40 -5.30 7.25 16.76
C GLN A 40 -5.01 6.12 15.77
N VAL A 41 -3.85 5.49 15.86
CA VAL A 41 -3.58 4.32 15.01
C VAL A 41 -4.46 3.14 15.42
N THR A 42 -5.46 2.83 14.59
CA THR A 42 -6.34 1.68 14.77
C THR A 42 -5.92 0.53 13.84
N PRO A 43 -6.25 -0.74 14.16
CA PRO A 43 -6.03 -1.88 13.26
C PRO A 43 -6.67 -1.73 11.87
N ALA A 44 -7.60 -0.80 11.78
CA ALA A 44 -8.40 -0.52 10.61
C ALA A 44 -7.59 0.31 9.59
N ASP A 45 -6.64 1.10 10.07
CA ASP A 45 -5.75 2.03 9.35
C ASP A 45 -4.64 1.33 8.55
N PHE A 46 -4.51 0.01 8.72
CA PHE A 46 -3.71 -0.85 7.88
C PHE A 46 -4.69 -1.63 7.03
N CYS A 47 -4.81 -1.25 5.76
CA CYS A 47 -5.60 -2.00 4.81
C CYS A 47 -5.11 -3.45 4.74
N ASP A 48 -5.81 -4.34 5.43
CA ASP A 48 -6.01 -5.70 4.94
C ASP A 48 -7.50 -6.07 4.97
N PRO A 49 -8.29 -5.58 4.00
CA PRO A 49 -9.49 -6.27 3.59
C PRO A 49 -9.19 -7.10 2.33
N LEU A 50 -8.80 -8.36 2.48
CA LEU A 50 -9.01 -9.41 1.47
C LEU A 50 -8.45 -9.10 0.06
N MET A 51 -7.30 -8.41 -0.05
CA MET A 51 -6.69 -8.11 -1.35
C MET A 51 -6.25 -9.36 -2.12
N GLU A 52 -6.11 -10.50 -1.42
CA GLU A 52 -5.84 -11.81 -2.03
C GLU A 52 -6.95 -12.25 -2.99
N ALA A 53 -8.23 -11.97 -2.68
CA ALA A 53 -9.34 -12.47 -3.47
C ALA A 53 -9.48 -11.78 -4.84
N PRO A 54 -9.40 -10.43 -4.95
CA PRO A 54 -9.39 -9.74 -6.24
C PRO A 54 -8.17 -10.07 -7.11
N THR A 55 -7.02 -10.37 -6.50
CA THR A 55 -5.75 -10.61 -7.20
C THR A 55 -5.54 -12.08 -7.55
N GLY A 56 -6.12 -12.99 -6.78
CA GLY A 56 -5.75 -14.41 -6.80
C GLY A 56 -4.36 -14.68 -6.24
N ASP A 57 -3.77 -13.73 -5.50
CA ASP A 57 -2.43 -13.78 -4.95
C ASP A 57 -2.46 -13.90 -3.42
N ASN A 58 -1.94 -14.99 -2.85
CA ASN A 58 -1.85 -15.18 -1.41
C ASN A 58 -0.50 -14.72 -0.80
N HIS A 59 0.33 -14.05 -1.59
CA HIS A 59 1.59 -13.43 -1.19
C HIS A 59 1.45 -11.90 -1.30
N ILE A 60 0.46 -11.31 -0.65
CA ILE A 60 0.32 -9.85 -0.52
C ILE A 60 1.22 -9.35 0.61
N LEU A 61 2.19 -8.50 0.32
CA LEU A 61 3.31 -8.23 1.26
C LEU A 61 3.67 -6.77 1.51
N GLY A 62 3.08 -5.83 0.76
CA GLY A 62 3.36 -4.40 0.88
C GLY A 62 2.16 -3.57 0.46
N ASN A 63 2.05 -2.38 1.03
CA ASN A 63 0.97 -1.44 0.74
C ASN A 63 1.49 -0.02 0.92
N GLU A 64 1.22 0.85 -0.05
CA GLU A 64 1.52 2.28 0.04
C GLU A 64 0.44 3.09 -0.67
N TRP A 65 0.05 4.23 -0.10
CA TRP A 65 -0.90 5.13 -0.74
C TRP A 65 -0.15 6.17 -1.57
N LYS A 66 -0.39 6.18 -2.88
CA LYS A 66 0.23 7.16 -3.78
C LYS A 66 -0.59 7.38 -5.04
N TRP A 67 -0.60 8.62 -5.51
CA TRP A 67 -1.29 9.02 -6.75
C TRP A 67 -2.80 8.70 -6.75
N GLY A 68 -3.43 8.69 -5.56
CA GLY A 68 -4.85 8.41 -5.38
C GLY A 68 -5.22 6.93 -5.41
N TYR A 69 -4.25 6.04 -5.19
CA TYR A 69 -4.46 4.60 -5.17
C TYR A 69 -3.64 3.93 -4.07
N HIS A 70 -4.13 2.78 -3.62
CA HIS A 70 -3.30 1.80 -2.90
C HIS A 70 -2.46 1.01 -3.90
N TRP A 71 -1.15 1.07 -3.74
CA TRP A 71 -0.20 0.23 -4.45
C TRP A 71 0.18 -0.93 -3.55
N VAL A 72 0.02 -2.15 -4.05
CA VAL A 72 0.12 -3.37 -3.24
C VAL A 72 1.09 -4.34 -3.90
N THR A 73 2.10 -4.83 -3.18
CA THR A 73 3.05 -5.80 -3.73
C THR A 73 2.55 -7.22 -3.54
N GLY A 74 2.74 -8.04 -4.58
CA GLY A 74 2.29 -9.41 -4.66
C GLY A 74 3.37 -10.35 -5.17
N GLY A 75 3.55 -11.50 -4.50
CA GLY A 75 4.43 -12.59 -4.92
C GLY A 75 3.79 -13.59 -5.89
N ASN A 76 2.61 -13.26 -6.45
CA ASN A 76 1.83 -14.09 -7.37
C ASN A 76 1.71 -15.56 -6.91
N SER A 77 1.40 -15.74 -5.63
CA SER A 77 1.33 -17.05 -4.96
C SER A 77 2.55 -17.96 -5.19
N GLY A 78 3.74 -17.39 -5.35
CA GLY A 78 4.98 -18.12 -5.58
C GLY A 78 5.31 -18.37 -7.05
N LEU A 79 4.55 -17.78 -7.99
CA LEU A 79 4.73 -17.93 -9.42
C LEU A 79 5.37 -16.68 -10.04
N ASP A 80 6.18 -16.87 -11.08
CA ASP A 80 6.70 -15.75 -11.86
C ASP A 80 5.78 -15.43 -13.06
N PRO A 81 5.63 -14.13 -13.43
CA PRO A 81 6.21 -12.98 -12.76
C PRO A 81 5.42 -12.56 -11.50
N ASN A 82 6.07 -11.85 -10.59
CA ASN A 82 5.41 -11.16 -9.47
C ASN A 82 4.78 -9.84 -9.93
N TYR A 83 3.86 -9.30 -9.14
CA TYR A 83 3.06 -8.13 -9.52
C TYR A 83 3.02 -7.02 -8.46
N ILE A 84 2.84 -5.79 -8.93
CA ILE A 84 2.33 -4.67 -8.14
C ILE A 84 0.89 -4.46 -8.59
N TYR A 85 -0.04 -4.46 -7.65
CA TYR A 85 -1.46 -4.25 -7.86
C TYR A 85 -1.82 -2.82 -7.50
N GLN A 86 -2.76 -2.23 -8.22
CA GLN A 86 -3.30 -0.91 -7.91
C GLN A 86 -4.78 -1.04 -7.58
N PHE A 87 -5.16 -0.50 -6.43
CA PHE A 87 -6.52 -0.49 -5.94
C PHE A 87 -7.03 0.95 -5.76
N ASP A 88 -8.29 1.17 -6.12
CA ASP A 88 -8.97 2.45 -5.83
C ASP A 88 -9.32 2.59 -4.34
N GLU A 89 -9.82 3.77 -3.94
CA GLU A 89 -10.29 4.09 -2.59
C GLU A 89 -11.36 3.12 -2.05
N ASN A 90 -12.03 2.38 -2.94
CA ASN A 90 -13.06 1.40 -2.59
C ASN A 90 -12.50 -0.04 -2.59
N CYS A 91 -11.17 -0.21 -2.62
CA CYS A 91 -10.48 -1.49 -2.69
C CYS A 91 -10.83 -2.34 -3.92
N ASN A 92 -11.21 -1.72 -5.04
CA ASN A 92 -11.34 -2.44 -6.31
C ASN A 92 -10.00 -2.49 -7.04
N LEU A 93 -9.63 -3.67 -7.55
CA LEU A 93 -8.44 -3.81 -8.40
C LEU A 93 -8.64 -3.08 -9.73
N VAL A 94 -7.81 -2.07 -9.99
CA VAL A 94 -7.86 -1.23 -11.20
C VAL A 94 -6.60 -1.32 -12.06
N GLY A 95 -5.52 -1.87 -11.52
CA GLY A 95 -4.26 -2.06 -12.25
C GLY A 95 -3.46 -3.28 -11.79
N THR A 96 -2.66 -3.83 -12.70
CA THR A 96 -1.73 -4.93 -12.42
C THR A 96 -0.48 -4.73 -13.26
N TYR A 97 0.66 -4.63 -12.59
CA TYR A 97 1.93 -4.26 -13.18
C TYR A 97 2.97 -5.29 -12.80
N GLN A 98 3.83 -5.68 -13.75
CA GLN A 98 4.86 -6.66 -13.49
C GLN A 98 6.00 -6.04 -12.67
N GLN A 99 6.42 -6.71 -11.59
CA GLN A 99 7.67 -6.37 -10.89
C GLN A 99 8.88 -6.67 -11.78
N MET A 100 10.04 -6.06 -11.48
CA MET A 100 11.26 -6.32 -12.22
C MET A 100 11.62 -7.82 -12.26
N ALA A 101 12.17 -8.26 -13.39
CA ALA A 101 12.55 -9.67 -13.55
C ALA A 101 13.60 -10.08 -12.50
N GLY A 102 13.39 -11.25 -11.89
CA GLY A 102 14.30 -11.80 -10.87
C GLY A 102 13.89 -11.52 -9.43
N SER A 103 12.76 -10.85 -9.19
CA SER A 103 12.08 -10.87 -7.90
C SER A 103 11.84 -12.32 -7.46
N ASN A 104 12.25 -12.70 -6.25
CA ASN A 104 12.05 -14.07 -5.74
C ASN A 104 10.55 -14.39 -5.59
N GLY A 105 10.14 -15.64 -5.36
CA GLY A 105 8.71 -16.05 -5.31
C GLY A 105 7.82 -15.40 -4.23
N TRP A 106 8.34 -14.40 -3.52
CA TRP A 106 7.56 -13.55 -2.63
C TRP A 106 7.40 -12.12 -3.15
N GLY A 107 8.12 -11.70 -4.19
CA GLY A 107 8.07 -10.32 -4.70
C GLY A 107 8.74 -9.29 -3.80
N LEU A 108 8.45 -8.02 -4.04
CA LEU A 108 8.83 -6.88 -3.19
C LEU A 108 8.15 -6.95 -1.82
N ARG A 109 8.90 -6.62 -0.77
CA ARG A 109 8.40 -6.41 0.60
C ARG A 109 8.13 -4.95 0.83
N ASP A 110 7.02 -4.70 1.51
CA ASP A 110 6.52 -3.39 1.88
C ASP A 110 6.56 -2.38 0.72
N LEU A 111 6.12 -1.16 0.96
CA LEU A 111 6.36 -0.07 0.04
C LEU A 111 6.61 1.21 0.84
N ALA A 112 7.42 2.09 0.28
CA ALA A 112 7.61 3.45 0.76
C ALA A 112 7.52 4.40 -0.43
N GLU A 113 7.05 5.63 -0.21
CA GLU A 113 6.96 6.62 -1.26
C GLU A 113 7.97 7.77 -1.15
N THR A 114 8.32 8.30 -2.31
CA THR A 114 9.05 9.57 -2.51
C THR A 114 8.20 10.43 -3.43
N GLU A 115 8.47 11.73 -3.57
CA GLU A 115 7.70 12.61 -4.47
C GLU A 115 7.42 11.99 -5.87
N GLU A 116 8.43 11.34 -6.47
CA GLU A 116 8.35 10.80 -7.83
C GLU A 116 7.97 9.32 -7.97
N TYR A 117 8.19 8.48 -6.95
CA TYR A 117 8.12 7.02 -7.10
C TYR A 117 7.60 6.32 -5.84
N ILE A 118 7.08 5.10 -6.01
CA ILE A 118 7.01 4.09 -4.95
C ILE A 118 8.25 3.21 -5.00
N TRP A 119 8.66 2.69 -3.84
CA TRP A 119 9.87 1.89 -3.67
C TRP A 119 9.56 0.66 -2.83
N GLY A 120 10.14 -0.48 -3.20
CA GLY A 120 10.07 -1.71 -2.39
C GLY A 120 11.35 -2.51 -2.51
N SER A 121 11.44 -3.66 -1.83
CA SER A 121 12.67 -4.47 -1.86
C SER A 121 12.43 -5.98 -1.84
N PHE A 122 13.12 -6.72 -2.71
CA PHE A 122 13.23 -8.18 -2.63
C PHE A 122 14.68 -8.67 -2.51
N SER A 123 15.65 -7.74 -2.55
CA SER A 123 17.09 -7.98 -2.58
C SER A 123 17.81 -6.96 -1.68
N THR A 124 19.15 -6.87 -1.74
CA THR A 124 19.89 -5.82 -1.03
C THR A 124 19.52 -4.40 -1.49
N ASN A 125 18.89 -4.25 -2.65
CA ASN A 125 18.50 -2.96 -3.17
C ASN A 125 17.03 -2.63 -2.88
N ILE A 126 16.72 -1.33 -2.90
CA ILE A 126 15.37 -0.80 -3.03
C ILE A 126 15.13 -0.42 -4.51
N ASP A 127 13.98 -0.80 -5.05
CA ASP A 127 13.64 -0.70 -6.46
C ASP A 127 12.44 0.24 -6.66
N ALA A 128 12.59 1.21 -7.55
CA ALA A 128 11.61 2.28 -7.80
C ALA A 128 10.66 1.95 -8.94
N TYR A 129 9.41 2.35 -8.79
CA TYR A 129 8.37 2.26 -9.82
C TYR A 129 7.64 3.60 -9.99
N ASP A 130 7.29 3.94 -11.23
CA ASP A 130 6.54 5.16 -11.57
C ASP A 130 5.01 4.99 -11.46
N GLN A 131 4.28 6.08 -11.70
CA GLN A 131 2.81 6.12 -11.67
C GLN A 131 2.11 5.22 -12.71
N PHE A 132 2.86 4.66 -13.65
CA PHE A 132 2.36 3.72 -14.65
C PHE A 132 2.78 2.28 -14.34
N GLY A 133 3.41 2.04 -13.18
CA GLY A 133 3.90 0.75 -12.74
C GLY A 133 5.16 0.27 -13.46
N ASN A 134 5.90 1.15 -14.15
CA ASN A 134 7.16 0.77 -14.77
C ASN A 134 8.29 0.80 -13.74
N TYR A 135 9.16 -0.20 -13.76
CA TYR A 135 10.44 -0.14 -13.06
C TYR A 135 11.31 1.00 -13.61
N VAL A 136 11.90 1.80 -12.72
CA VAL A 136 12.68 3.00 -13.09
C VAL A 136 14.16 2.85 -12.74
N THR A 137 14.47 2.57 -11.47
CA THR A 137 15.84 2.56 -10.95
C THR A 137 15.95 1.71 -9.69
N SER A 138 17.18 1.53 -9.20
CA SER A 138 17.49 0.74 -8.02
C SER A 138 18.63 1.39 -7.22
N ASN A 139 18.48 1.43 -5.90
CA ASN A 139 19.47 1.99 -4.98
C ASN A 139 19.90 0.94 -3.95
N PRO A 140 21.18 0.93 -3.50
CA PRO A 140 21.63 0.00 -2.48
C PRO A 140 21.02 0.33 -1.12
N GLY A 141 20.56 -0.70 -0.39
CA GLY A 141 20.13 -0.62 0.99
C GLY A 141 21.04 -1.43 1.93
N PRO A 142 20.87 -1.29 3.26
CA PRO A 142 21.67 -2.02 4.24
C PRO A 142 21.22 -3.46 4.50
N GLU A 143 20.01 -3.84 4.08
CA GLU A 143 19.38 -5.14 4.40
C GLU A 143 18.99 -5.96 3.16
N ASN A 144 18.78 -7.27 3.33
CA ASN A 144 18.42 -8.18 2.22
C ASN A 144 17.28 -9.17 2.58
N PRO A 145 16.01 -8.85 2.30
CA PRO A 145 15.53 -7.60 1.70
C PRO A 145 15.49 -6.44 2.70
N ASN A 146 15.36 -5.21 2.19
CA ASN A 146 14.99 -4.04 2.99
C ASN A 146 13.48 -4.13 3.30
N ARG A 147 13.10 -5.04 4.20
CA ARG A 147 11.74 -5.58 4.30
C ARG A 147 10.70 -4.55 4.71
N ALA A 148 10.86 -3.98 5.89
CA ALA A 148 9.93 -3.01 6.47
C ALA A 148 10.47 -1.62 6.14
N LEU A 149 9.94 -0.95 5.11
CA LEU A 149 10.60 0.17 4.45
C LEU A 149 9.79 1.46 4.65
N ALA A 150 10.43 2.54 5.09
CA ALA A 150 9.80 3.86 5.18
C ALA A 150 10.75 4.97 4.69
N TYR A 151 10.19 6.12 4.32
CA TYR A 151 10.94 7.27 3.85
C TYR A 151 10.52 8.56 4.54
N ASP A 152 11.49 9.33 5.03
CA ASP A 152 11.28 10.69 5.51
C ASP A 152 11.48 11.68 4.36
N GLN A 153 10.38 12.23 3.84
CA GLN A 153 10.41 13.21 2.76
C GLN A 153 11.13 14.53 3.11
N VAL A 154 11.20 14.90 4.38
CA VAL A 154 11.79 16.18 4.81
C VAL A 154 13.31 16.08 4.85
N THR A 155 13.83 14.96 5.36
CA THR A 155 15.27 14.77 5.55
C THR A 155 15.92 13.95 4.44
N GLY A 156 15.12 13.24 3.63
CA GLY A 156 15.58 12.32 2.60
C GLY A 156 16.19 11.04 3.15
N VAL A 157 15.85 10.67 4.39
CA VAL A 157 16.35 9.48 5.08
C VAL A 157 15.39 8.31 4.86
N TRP A 158 15.94 7.17 4.49
CA TRP A 158 15.26 5.89 4.44
C TRP A 158 15.37 5.17 5.77
N TRP A 159 14.36 4.36 6.08
CA TRP A 159 14.34 3.47 7.22
C TRP A 159 14.04 2.06 6.78
N THR A 160 14.75 1.08 7.32
CA THR A 160 14.46 -0.34 7.06
C THR A 160 14.66 -1.21 8.30
N GLY A 161 13.98 -2.35 8.33
CA GLY A 161 14.32 -3.47 9.19
C GLY A 161 13.90 -4.80 8.56
N ASP A 162 14.53 -5.90 8.97
CA ASP A 162 14.16 -7.25 8.57
C ASP A 162 13.97 -8.15 9.81
N PHE A 163 12.76 -8.66 10.01
CA PHE A 163 12.42 -9.54 11.13
C PHE A 163 12.98 -9.06 12.48
N TYR A 164 14.01 -9.72 13.01
CA TYR A 164 14.58 -9.47 14.33
C TYR A 164 15.83 -8.58 14.30
N ASP A 165 16.28 -8.18 13.11
CA ASP A 165 17.47 -7.36 12.92
C ASP A 165 17.26 -5.93 13.47
N PRO A 166 18.29 -5.10 13.59
CA PRO A 166 18.09 -3.69 13.94
C PRO A 166 17.13 -2.95 13.00
N ILE A 167 16.71 -1.76 13.44
CA ILE A 167 16.23 -0.73 12.52
C ILE A 167 17.44 0.03 12.02
N TYR A 168 17.51 0.26 10.71
CA TYR A 168 18.53 1.05 10.06
C TYR A 168 17.92 2.33 9.51
N SER A 169 18.58 3.47 9.71
CA SER A 169 18.38 4.64 8.87
C SER A 169 19.50 4.75 7.85
N PHE A 170 19.17 5.15 6.63
CA PHE A 170 20.16 5.28 5.57
C PHE A 170 19.83 6.34 4.50
N THR A 171 20.86 6.82 3.80
CA THR A 171 20.70 7.70 2.62
C THR A 171 21.10 6.97 1.34
N THR A 172 20.61 7.39 0.19
CA THR A 172 21.07 6.86 -1.11
C THR A 172 21.09 7.96 -2.19
N PRO A 173 22.08 8.02 -3.09
CA PRO A 173 23.52 7.84 -2.91
C PRO A 173 24.24 9.11 -2.37
N PRO A 174 25.30 8.98 -1.55
CA PRO A 174 25.96 7.74 -1.13
C PRO A 174 25.21 7.00 -0.01
N LEU A 175 25.46 5.69 0.13
CA LEU A 175 24.94 4.87 1.23
C LEU A 175 25.65 5.22 2.54
N VAL A 176 24.92 5.86 3.45
CA VAL A 176 25.34 6.11 4.84
C VAL A 176 24.33 5.41 5.72
N VAL A 177 24.78 4.71 6.77
CA VAL A 177 23.91 3.85 7.59
C VAL A 177 24.12 4.16 9.08
N LEU A 178 23.03 4.30 9.80
CA LEU A 178 22.96 4.26 11.26
C LEU A 178 22.04 3.11 11.67
N THR A 179 22.30 2.49 12.82
CA THR A 179 21.57 1.29 13.26
C THR A 179 21.27 1.31 14.74
N THR A 180 20.17 0.67 15.13
CA THR A 180 19.78 0.45 16.53
C THR A 180 20.33 -0.86 17.09
N THR A 181 19.97 -1.22 18.31
CA THR A 181 20.11 -2.59 18.78
C THR A 181 19.04 -3.50 18.13
N PRO A 182 19.35 -4.77 17.83
CA PRO A 182 18.35 -5.73 17.37
C PRO A 182 17.19 -5.90 18.36
N ASP A 183 16.02 -6.21 17.82
CA ASP A 183 14.85 -6.58 18.62
C ASP A 183 14.62 -8.09 18.50
N ALA A 184 15.06 -8.84 19.52
CA ALA A 184 15.00 -10.30 19.52
C ALA A 184 13.57 -10.88 19.70
N VAL A 185 12.58 -10.04 19.97
CA VAL A 185 11.21 -10.48 20.26
C VAL A 185 10.27 -10.15 19.11
N TYR A 186 10.46 -9.02 18.44
CA TYR A 186 9.48 -8.48 17.50
C TYR A 186 9.96 -8.56 16.05
N ALA A 187 9.18 -9.28 15.23
CA ALA A 187 9.52 -9.59 13.84
C ALA A 187 8.97 -8.53 12.88
N LYS A 188 9.77 -7.49 12.63
CA LYS A 188 9.45 -6.37 11.74
C LYS A 188 9.14 -6.86 10.32
N TYR A 189 8.04 -6.40 9.77
CA TYR A 189 7.61 -6.75 8.42
C TYR A 189 7.16 -5.54 7.59
N GLY A 190 6.61 -4.52 8.24
CA GLY A 190 6.22 -3.26 7.59
C GLY A 190 6.66 -2.05 8.40
N MET A 191 6.86 -0.91 7.74
CA MET A 191 7.17 0.36 8.37
C MET A 191 6.53 1.53 7.64
N ALA A 192 5.97 2.49 8.37
CA ALA A 192 5.53 3.76 7.80
C ALA A 192 6.12 4.94 8.55
N TYR A 193 6.42 6.02 7.83
CA TYR A 193 6.86 7.29 8.43
C TYR A 193 5.65 8.20 8.63
N ASP A 194 5.45 8.63 9.87
CA ASP A 194 4.39 9.54 10.28
C ASP A 194 5.01 10.90 10.60
N ASN A 195 4.86 11.83 9.67
CA ASN A 195 5.29 13.21 9.81
C ASN A 195 4.15 14.15 10.25
N ASN A 196 2.97 13.62 10.54
CA ASN A 196 1.74 14.40 10.70
C ASN A 196 1.14 14.33 12.10
N SER A 197 1.51 13.32 12.89
CA SER A 197 1.25 13.30 14.33
C SER A 197 1.73 14.61 14.98
N PRO A 198 0.86 15.34 15.71
CA PRO A 198 1.22 16.62 16.34
C PRO A 198 2.38 16.53 17.34
N ASP A 199 2.65 15.34 17.87
CA ASP A 199 3.75 15.04 18.78
C ASP A 199 4.93 14.33 18.09
N GLY A 200 4.81 14.03 16.79
CA GLY A 200 5.81 13.35 15.97
C GLY A 200 6.96 14.24 15.48
N PRO A 201 7.79 13.73 14.55
CA PRO A 201 7.55 12.58 13.69
C PRO A 201 7.79 11.21 14.35
N TRP A 202 7.11 10.18 13.85
CA TRP A 202 7.20 8.80 14.33
C TRP A 202 7.46 7.80 13.20
N LEU A 203 8.03 6.64 13.55
CA LEU A 203 7.97 5.45 12.73
C LEU A 203 6.95 4.49 13.33
N TRP A 204 6.03 4.01 12.50
CA TRP A 204 5.12 2.93 12.86
C TRP A 204 5.65 1.64 12.30
N VAL A 205 5.91 0.67 13.17
CA VAL A 205 6.57 -0.59 12.81
C VAL A 205 5.60 -1.74 13.01
N PHE A 206 5.24 -2.44 11.93
CA PHE A 206 4.39 -3.61 11.96
C PHE A 206 5.20 -4.88 12.24
N GLU A 207 4.72 -5.68 13.19
CA GLU A 207 5.38 -6.86 13.74
C GLU A 207 4.51 -8.09 13.45
N GLN A 208 4.92 -8.89 12.47
CA GLN A 208 4.09 -9.99 11.95
C GLN A 208 3.86 -11.10 12.98
N ASN A 209 4.82 -11.37 13.87
CA ASN A 209 4.74 -12.50 14.79
C ASN A 209 3.78 -12.27 15.97
N LEU A 210 3.57 -11.02 16.36
CA LEU A 210 2.69 -10.64 17.47
C LEU A 210 1.50 -9.79 17.03
N TYR A 211 1.40 -9.50 15.73
CA TYR A 211 0.33 -8.71 15.13
C TYR A 211 0.17 -7.37 15.82
N ASN A 212 1.30 -6.70 16.03
CA ASN A 212 1.34 -5.41 16.70
C ASN A 212 1.93 -4.37 15.78
N LEU A 213 1.46 -3.15 15.95
CA LEU A 213 2.12 -1.97 15.44
C LEU A 213 2.72 -1.23 16.62
N ARG A 214 4.01 -0.90 16.53
CA ARG A 214 4.74 -0.21 17.59
C ARG A 214 5.31 1.10 17.09
N GLN A 215 5.16 2.14 17.91
CA GLN A 215 5.71 3.46 17.63
C GLN A 215 7.18 3.51 18.02
N PHE A 216 8.00 3.98 17.10
CA PHE A 216 9.43 4.17 17.26
C PHE A 216 9.78 5.66 17.06
N ASP A 217 10.59 6.19 17.97
CA ASP A 217 11.11 7.56 17.91
C ASP A 217 12.36 7.58 17.02
N PRO A 218 12.29 8.17 15.81
CA PRO A 218 13.42 8.22 14.88
C PRO A 218 14.56 9.14 15.34
N VAL A 219 14.31 10.03 16.31
CA VAL A 219 15.31 10.96 16.86
C VAL A 219 16.02 10.33 18.05
N ALA A 220 15.28 9.74 18.97
CA ALA A 220 15.84 9.08 20.16
C ALA A 220 16.33 7.65 19.89
N LEU A 221 15.95 7.07 18.74
CA LEU A 221 16.29 5.71 18.30
C LEU A 221 15.80 4.62 19.25
N VAL A 222 14.60 4.81 19.81
CA VAL A 222 13.98 3.89 20.76
C VAL A 222 12.48 3.77 20.52
N TYR A 223 11.90 2.63 20.87
CA TYR A 223 10.44 2.50 20.93
C TYR A 223 9.87 3.35 22.06
N THR A 224 8.77 4.05 21.81
CA THR A 224 8.15 4.96 22.79
C THR A 224 7.34 4.23 23.87
N GLY A 225 6.98 2.97 23.59
CA GLY A 225 6.05 2.18 24.41
C GLY A 225 4.60 2.30 23.95
N VAL A 226 4.29 3.18 22.98
CA VAL A 226 2.99 3.21 22.31
C VAL A 226 2.89 2.05 21.32
N SER A 227 1.77 1.33 21.38
CA SER A 227 1.51 0.18 20.52
C SER A 227 0.01 -0.06 20.37
N CYS A 228 -0.40 -0.63 19.23
CA CYS A 228 -1.74 -1.19 19.05
C CYS A 228 -1.64 -2.62 18.49
N THR A 229 -2.56 -3.49 18.92
CA THR A 229 -2.66 -4.84 18.36
C THR A 229 -3.52 -4.80 17.12
N VAL A 230 -2.94 -5.16 15.97
CA VAL A 230 -3.60 -5.30 14.68
C VAL A 230 -4.37 -6.62 14.68
N ASN A 231 -5.62 -6.59 15.13
CA ASN A 231 -6.48 -7.76 15.11
C ASN A 231 -7.31 -7.78 13.82
N SER A 232 -6.88 -8.53 12.81
CA SER A 232 -7.64 -8.69 11.56
C SER A 232 -8.83 -9.65 11.70
N GLY A 233 -8.91 -10.44 12.79
CA GLY A 233 -9.86 -11.55 12.88
C GLY A 233 -9.59 -12.68 11.87
N ILE A 234 -8.48 -12.63 11.12
CA ILE A 234 -8.10 -13.62 10.11
C ILE A 234 -7.02 -14.56 10.71
N PRO A 235 -7.26 -15.89 10.83
CA PRO A 235 -6.43 -16.76 11.68
C PRO A 235 -5.03 -17.14 11.19
N SER A 236 -4.54 -16.71 10.02
CA SER A 236 -3.28 -17.32 9.51
C SER A 236 -2.49 -16.59 8.42
N SER A 237 -2.89 -15.40 7.98
CA SER A 237 -2.15 -14.66 6.97
C SER A 237 -2.35 -13.18 7.25
N VAL A 238 -1.27 -12.46 7.58
CA VAL A 238 -1.33 -11.00 7.64
C VAL A 238 -0.23 -10.49 6.73
N ALA A 239 -0.67 -9.81 5.67
CA ALA A 239 0.17 -9.01 4.80
C ALA A 239 0.89 -7.97 5.67
N GLY A 240 2.21 -7.84 5.51
CA GLY A 240 2.98 -6.98 6.39
C GLY A 240 3.28 -5.59 5.82
N GLY A 241 2.51 -5.13 4.85
CA GLY A 241 2.63 -3.76 4.34
C GLY A 241 2.14 -2.73 5.36
N CYS A 242 2.81 -1.59 5.47
CA CYS A 242 2.47 -0.53 6.41
C CYS A 242 2.55 0.81 5.70
N CYS A 243 1.44 1.54 5.59
CA CYS A 243 1.43 2.89 5.01
C CYS A 243 0.92 3.93 6.00
N PHE A 244 1.31 5.18 5.79
CA PHE A 244 0.77 6.34 6.48
C PHE A 244 0.39 7.37 5.42
N ASP A 245 -0.83 7.86 5.47
CA ASP A 245 -1.34 8.94 4.61
C ASP A 245 -2.14 9.89 5.49
N GLU A 246 -2.16 11.16 5.12
CA GLU A 246 -2.99 12.16 5.79
C GLU A 246 -4.44 11.90 5.40
N ALA A 247 -5.38 11.75 6.34
CA ALA A 247 -6.79 11.85 5.96
C ALA A 247 -7.00 13.16 5.22
N THR A 248 -7.40 13.04 3.97
CA THR A 248 -7.79 14.18 3.17
C THR A 248 -9.16 14.63 3.68
N GLY A 249 -9.15 15.61 4.59
CA GLY A 249 -10.35 16.32 5.05
C GLY A 249 -11.07 17.12 3.95
#